data_AF-A0A0S8HF05-F1
#
_entry.id   AF-A0A0S8HF05-F1
#
_cell.length_a   1.000
_cell.length_b   1.000
_cell.length_c   1.000
_cell.angle_alpha   90.00
_cell.angle_beta   90.00
_cell.angle_gamma   90.00
#
_symmetry.space_group_name_H-M   'P 1'
#
loop_
_entity.id
_entity.type
_entity.pdbx_description
1 polymer ?
#
loop_
_entity_poly.entity_id
_entity_poly.type
_entity_poly.pdbx_seq_one_letter_code
_entity_poly.pdbx_strand_id
1 'polypeptide(L)'
;GYLSLLRPAAEGPAEVTGLGWFHPRGRSYTGCLFADASGGRLMGVSTRHGGHEWVVYDLKSGTAQAAAFEVSGPQPVSLGGAMLYGSVTRDDAGNFYVAGARPREVKGLQPILLQVRPGPQPAGASTLQP
;
A
#
# COMPACT_ATOMS: atom_id res chain seq x y z
N GLY A 1 2.48 -1.31 -8.64
CA GLY A 1 3.45 -0.41 -9.32
C GLY A 1 4.81 -1.08 -9.47
N TYR A 2 5.69 -0.52 -10.30
CA TYR A 2 7.13 -0.85 -10.34
C TYR A 2 7.91 0.14 -9.47
N LEU A 3 8.86 -0.35 -8.68
CA LEU A 3 9.69 0.46 -7.80
C LEU A 3 11.05 0.75 -8.44
N SER A 4 11.48 2.00 -8.32
CA SER A 4 12.82 2.44 -8.70
C SER A 4 13.42 3.24 -7.54
N LEU A 5 14.68 2.97 -7.23
CA LEU A 5 15.49 3.77 -6.31
C LEU A 5 16.23 4.84 -7.13
N LEU A 6 16.05 6.09 -6.75
CA LEU A 6 16.80 7.22 -7.31
C LEU A 6 17.84 7.65 -6.28
N ARG A 7 19.12 7.67 -6.66
CA ARG A 7 20.20 8.26 -5.87
C ARG A 7 20.66 9.56 -6.54
N PRO A 8 20.35 10.73 -5.97
CA PRO A 8 20.86 11.99 -6.46
C PRO A 8 22.39 12.02 -6.42
N ALA A 9 23.01 12.57 -7.45
CA ALA A 9 24.43 12.88 -7.47
C ALA A 9 24.64 14.37 -7.17
N ALA A 10 25.79 14.72 -6.57
CA ALA A 10 26.16 16.13 -6.35
C ALA A 10 26.35 16.88 -7.68
N GLU A 11 26.86 16.17 -8.70
CA GLU A 11 27.01 16.65 -10.06
C GLU A 11 26.56 15.57 -11.05
N GLY A 12 25.90 15.96 -12.14
CA GLY A 12 25.45 15.03 -13.19
C GLY A 12 24.10 14.35 -12.92
N PRO A 13 23.72 13.36 -13.75
CA PRO A 13 22.43 12.68 -13.65
C PRO A 13 22.35 11.76 -12.41
N ALA A 14 21.13 11.58 -11.90
CA ALA A 14 20.87 10.64 -10.81
C ALA A 14 21.05 9.18 -11.26
N GLU A 15 21.57 8.33 -10.37
CA GLU A 15 21.55 6.89 -10.56
C GLU A 15 20.12 6.37 -10.35
N VAL A 16 19.64 5.52 -11.26
CA VAL A 16 18.31 4.88 -11.17
C VAL A 16 18.49 3.36 -11.11
N THR A 17 18.14 2.75 -9.98
CA THR A 17 18.16 1.30 -9.80
C THR A 17 16.73 0.74 -9.80
N GLY A 18 16.44 -0.27 -10.62
CA GLY A 18 15.17 -0.98 -10.57
C GLY A 18 15.10 -1.90 -9.35
N LEU A 19 14.07 -1.73 -8.51
CA LEU A 19 13.82 -2.57 -7.33
C LEU A 19 12.79 -3.68 -7.59
N GLY A 20 12.18 -3.68 -8.78
CA GLY A 20 11.19 -4.68 -9.20
C GLY A 20 9.75 -4.28 -8.88
N TRP A 21 8.86 -5.27 -8.85
CA TRP A 21 7.45 -5.04 -8.57
C TRP A 21 7.23 -4.81 -7.07
N PHE A 22 6.44 -3.78 -6.73
CA PHE A 22 6.07 -3.53 -5.33
C PHE A 22 5.29 -4.70 -4.73
N HIS A 23 4.39 -5.28 -5.52
CA HIS A 23 3.57 -6.41 -5.10
C HIS A 23 4.30 -7.74 -5.38
N PRO A 24 4.35 -8.70 -4.44
CA PRO A 24 5.15 -9.93 -4.58
C PRO A 24 4.72 -10.80 -5.76
N ARG A 25 3.44 -10.74 -6.14
CA ARG A 25 2.87 -11.45 -7.31
C ARG A 25 2.96 -10.67 -8.64
N GLY A 26 3.88 -9.70 -8.74
CA GLY A 26 4.13 -8.93 -9.97
C GLY A 26 3.20 -7.73 -10.15
N ARG A 27 2.85 -7.41 -11.41
CA ARG A 27 2.11 -6.18 -11.76
C ARG A 27 0.76 -6.10 -11.03
N SER A 28 0.53 -4.97 -10.36
CA SER A 28 -0.75 -4.60 -9.75
C SER A 28 -0.91 -3.07 -9.74
N TYR A 29 -2.16 -2.61 -9.66
CA TYR A 29 -2.44 -1.20 -9.37
C TYR A 29 -2.21 -0.95 -7.88
N THR A 30 -1.48 0.10 -7.54
CA THR A 30 -1.21 0.48 -6.16
C THR A 30 -1.50 1.97 -6.06
N GLY A 31 -2.66 2.31 -5.49
CA GLY A 31 -3.14 3.69 -5.46
C GLY A 31 -2.42 4.58 -4.45
N CYS A 32 -1.80 3.98 -3.43
CA CYS A 32 -1.08 4.70 -2.38
C CYS A 32 0.23 4.01 -2.02
N LEU A 33 1.21 4.82 -1.61
CA LEU A 33 2.48 4.36 -1.08
C LEU A 33 2.80 5.18 0.17
N PHE A 34 3.20 4.49 1.23
CA PHE A 34 3.50 5.01 2.55
C PHE A 34 4.91 4.60 2.94
N ALA A 35 5.65 5.47 3.60
CA ALA A 35 6.87 5.09 4.30
C ALA A 35 6.57 4.94 5.79
N ASP A 36 7.19 3.95 6.43
CA ASP A 36 7.15 3.84 7.89
C ASP A 36 8.00 4.94 8.56
N ALA A 37 7.99 5.01 9.88
CA ALA A 37 8.74 6.03 10.62
C ALA A 37 10.26 5.96 10.38
N SER A 38 10.79 4.74 10.18
CA SER A 38 12.21 4.53 9.93
C SER A 38 12.64 4.81 8.49
N GLY A 39 11.68 4.86 7.56
CA GLY A 39 11.94 4.91 6.12
C GLY A 39 12.47 3.59 5.54
N GLY A 40 12.55 2.51 6.33
CA GLY A 40 13.02 1.19 5.89
C GLY A 40 11.95 0.35 5.19
N ARG A 41 10.67 0.72 5.31
CA ARG A 41 9.56 -0.01 4.69
C ARG A 41 8.67 0.89 3.88
N LEU A 42 8.31 0.40 2.70
CA LEU A 42 7.22 0.95 1.89
C LEU A 42 5.97 0.11 2.09
N MET A 43 4.83 0.76 2.25
CA MET A 43 3.55 0.09 2.43
C MET A 43 2.51 0.68 1.50
N GLY A 44 1.47 -0.06 1.15
CA GLY A 44 0.45 0.47 0.25
C GLY A 44 -0.71 -0.47 0.02
N VAL A 45 -1.83 0.10 -0.40
CA VAL A 45 -3.00 -0.67 -0.83
C VAL A 45 -2.88 -0.97 -2.32
N SER A 46 -2.82 -2.24 -2.63
CA SER A 46 -2.76 -2.79 -3.99
C SER A 46 -4.09 -3.42 -4.36
N THR A 47 -4.56 -3.19 -5.58
CA THR A 47 -5.77 -3.85 -6.10
C THR A 47 -5.37 -4.99 -7.03
N ARG A 48 -5.89 -6.19 -6.75
CA ARG A 48 -5.67 -7.39 -7.57
C ARG A 48 -6.90 -8.30 -7.54
N HIS A 49 -7.26 -8.88 -8.68
CA HIS A 49 -8.37 -9.84 -8.81
C HIS A 49 -9.70 -9.39 -8.16
N GLY A 50 -10.00 -8.09 -8.20
CA GLY A 50 -11.23 -7.52 -7.63
C GLY A 50 -11.21 -7.29 -6.11
N GLY A 51 -10.09 -7.57 -5.44
CA GLY A 51 -9.86 -7.29 -4.02
C GLY A 51 -8.73 -6.30 -3.78
N HIS A 52 -8.63 -5.87 -2.51
CA HIS A 52 -7.58 -4.99 -2.02
C HIS A 52 -6.64 -5.75 -1.10
N GLU A 53 -5.34 -5.52 -1.25
CA GLU A 53 -4.27 -6.14 -0.48
C GLU A 53 -3.41 -5.05 0.16
N TRP A 54 -3.07 -5.24 1.43
CA TRP A 54 -2.04 -4.46 2.09
C TRP A 54 -0.69 -5.07 1.75
N VAL A 55 0.15 -4.29 1.10
CA VAL A 55 1.49 -4.72 0.68
C VAL A 55 2.52 -3.99 1.53
N VAL A 56 3.52 -4.74 2.01
CA VAL A 56 4.70 -4.21 2.70
C VAL A 56 5.94 -4.65 1.93
N TYR A 57 6.77 -3.69 1.53
CA TYR A 57 8.06 -3.91 0.89
C TYR A 57 9.16 -3.46 1.84
N ASP A 58 10.06 -4.37 2.18
CA ASP A 58 11.24 -4.09 3.00
C ASP A 58 12.40 -3.67 2.08
N LEU A 59 12.89 -2.44 2.26
CA LEU A 59 13.93 -1.88 1.40
C LEU A 59 15.29 -2.53 1.63
N LYS A 60 15.54 -3.14 2.80
CA LYS A 60 16.81 -3.77 3.13
C LYS A 60 16.93 -5.14 2.48
N SER A 61 15.88 -5.96 2.56
CA SER A 61 15.87 -7.28 1.93
C SER A 61 15.40 -7.27 0.47
N GLY A 62 14.74 -6.20 0.02
CA GLY A 62 14.15 -6.13 -1.32
C GLY A 62 12.92 -7.04 -1.48
N THR A 63 12.31 -7.47 -0.37
CA THR A 63 11.21 -8.45 -0.38
C THR A 63 9.87 -7.79 -0.09
N ALA A 64 8.81 -8.27 -0.75
CA ALA A 64 7.45 -7.82 -0.53
C ALA A 64 6.59 -8.92 0.12
N GLN A 65 5.69 -8.51 0.99
CA GLN A 65 4.62 -9.35 1.55
C GLN A 65 3.28 -8.70 1.24
N ALA A 66 2.24 -9.51 1.01
CA ALA A 66 0.88 -9.04 0.78
C ALA A 66 -0.08 -9.79 1.70
N ALA A 67 -1.03 -9.07 2.28
CA ALA A 67 -2.13 -9.60 3.09
C ALA A 67 -3.45 -8.96 2.67
N ALA A 68 -4.58 -9.57 3.03
CA ALA A 68 -5.89 -8.97 2.78
C ALA A 68 -5.98 -7.57 3.43
N PHE A 69 -6.48 -6.59 2.69
CA PHE A 69 -6.74 -5.26 3.22
C PHE A 69 -8.14 -5.22 3.83
N GLU A 70 -8.20 -5.52 5.13
CA GLU A 70 -9.42 -5.47 5.91
C GLU A 70 -9.44 -4.19 6.76
N VAL A 71 -10.56 -3.48 6.74
CA VAL A 71 -10.73 -2.24 7.48
C VAL A 71 -11.68 -2.51 8.63
N SER A 72 -11.11 -2.66 9.82
CA SER A 72 -11.85 -2.80 11.07
C SER A 72 -12.07 -1.40 11.68
N GLY A 73 -13.31 -1.08 12.03
CA GLY A 73 -13.67 0.20 12.63
C GLY A 73 -15.02 0.13 13.36
N PRO A 74 -15.39 1.18 14.11
CA PRO A 74 -16.66 1.24 14.84
C PRO A 74 -17.89 1.15 13.92
N GLN A 75 -17.73 1.44 12.63
CA GLN A 75 -18.69 1.12 11.59
C GLN A 75 -18.01 0.24 10.53
N PRO A 76 -18.52 -0.98 10.26
CA PRO A 76 -17.99 -1.83 9.21
C PRO A 76 -18.11 -1.15 7.85
N VAL A 77 -17.02 -1.10 7.08
CA VAL A 77 -17.02 -0.60 5.70
C VAL A 77 -16.77 -1.79 4.78
N SER A 78 -17.79 -2.20 4.04
CA SER A 78 -17.59 -3.14 2.93
C SER A 78 -16.81 -2.45 1.81
N LEU A 79 -15.73 -3.09 1.38
CA LEU A 79 -14.89 -2.63 0.25
C LEU A 79 -15.28 -3.31 -1.07
N GLY A 80 -16.38 -4.07 -1.10
CA GLY A 80 -16.89 -4.71 -2.32
C GLY A 80 -17.13 -3.68 -3.43
N GLY A 81 -16.42 -3.82 -4.56
CA GLY A 81 -16.50 -2.88 -5.68
C GLY A 81 -15.94 -1.48 -5.40
N ALA A 82 -15.30 -1.25 -4.25
CA ALA A 82 -14.68 0.02 -3.94
C ALA A 82 -13.43 0.23 -4.81
N MET A 83 -13.29 1.45 -5.31
CA MET A 83 -12.12 1.91 -6.04
C MET A 83 -11.31 2.81 -5.11
N LEU A 84 -10.09 2.40 -4.78
CA LEU A 84 -9.21 3.14 -3.87
C LEU A 84 -8.13 3.82 -4.72
N TYR A 85 -8.15 5.14 -4.77
CA TYR A 85 -7.29 5.94 -5.65
C TYR A 85 -6.05 6.47 -4.94
N GLY A 86 -6.03 6.34 -3.61
CA GLY A 86 -4.87 6.63 -2.76
C GLY A 86 -5.09 7.80 -1.81
N SER A 87 -4.25 7.90 -0.79
CA SER A 87 -3.91 9.16 -0.14
C SER A 87 -2.51 9.03 0.45
N VAL A 88 -1.75 10.12 0.50
CA VAL A 88 -0.39 10.18 1.02
C VAL A 88 -0.36 11.28 2.06
N THR A 89 -0.67 10.92 3.30
CA THR A 89 -0.24 11.71 4.45
C THR A 89 -0.07 10.76 5.62
N ARG A 90 1.15 10.66 6.14
CA ARG A 90 1.37 10.24 7.52
C ARG A 90 1.12 11.49 8.36
N ASP A 91 0.10 11.49 9.21
CA ASP A 91 -0.04 12.58 10.18
C ASP A 91 0.99 12.45 11.32
N ASP A 92 1.06 13.45 12.19
CA ASP A 92 2.03 13.47 13.31
C ASP A 92 1.80 12.31 14.30
N ALA A 93 0.62 11.68 14.26
CA ALA A 93 0.28 10.50 15.06
C ALA A 93 0.57 9.17 14.32
N GLY A 94 1.17 9.22 13.12
CA GLY A 94 1.53 8.03 12.35
C GLY A 94 0.36 7.38 11.61
N ASN A 95 -0.79 8.05 11.50
CA ASN A 95 -1.93 7.54 10.75
C ASN A 95 -1.71 7.70 9.26
N PHE A 96 -2.19 6.72 8.50
CA PHE A 96 -2.29 6.81 7.05
C PHE A 96 -3.74 6.98 6.64
N TYR A 97 -3.95 7.52 5.45
CA TYR A 97 -5.28 7.75 4.92
C TYR A 97 -5.38 7.17 3.52
N VAL A 98 -6.46 6.46 3.23
CA VAL A 98 -6.76 5.90 1.91
C VAL A 98 -8.08 6.49 1.44
N ALA A 99 -8.03 7.25 0.35
CA ALA A 99 -9.23 7.82 -0.26
C ALA A 99 -9.69 6.98 -1.45
N GLY A 100 -10.99 7.02 -1.70
CA GLY A 100 -11.60 6.27 -2.78
C GLY A 100 -13.06 6.62 -2.98
N ALA A 101 -13.72 5.76 -3.75
CA ALA A 101 -15.16 5.78 -3.91
C ALA A 101 -15.71 4.35 -3.87
N ARG A 102 -16.91 4.20 -3.31
CA ARG A 102 -17.66 2.93 -3.34
C ARG A 102 -19.00 3.10 -4.05
N PRO A 103 -19.56 2.04 -4.63
CA PRO A 103 -20.94 2.05 -5.10
C PRO A 103 -21.90 2.42 -3.96
N ARG A 104 -22.90 3.26 -4.25
CA ARG A 104 -24.05 3.43 -3.38
C ARG A 104 -25.01 2.24 -3.57
N GLU A 105 -25.93 2.04 -2.63
CA GLU A 105 -27.06 1.11 -2.83
C GLU A 105 -27.94 1.56 -4.01
N VAL A 106 -28.04 2.87 -4.22
CA VAL A 106 -28.64 3.49 -5.40
C VAL A 106 -27.58 3.81 -6.46
N LYS A 107 -28.00 4.26 -7.64
CA LYS A 107 -27.06 4.68 -8.71
C LYS A 107 -26.09 5.76 -8.21
N GLY A 108 -24.80 5.56 -8.50
CA GLY A 108 -23.74 6.55 -8.26
C GLY A 108 -22.64 6.07 -7.31
N LEU A 109 -21.69 6.96 -7.04
CA LEU A 109 -20.55 6.71 -6.18
C LEU A 109 -20.65 7.51 -4.87
N GLN A 110 -20.20 6.92 -3.77
CA GLN A 110 -20.01 7.58 -2.49
C GLN A 110 -18.51 7.72 -2.23
N PRO A 111 -17.98 8.95 -2.06
CA PRO A 111 -16.62 9.14 -1.61
C PRO A 111 -16.40 8.48 -0.25
N ILE A 112 -15.23 7.87 -0.08
CA ILE A 112 -14.79 7.31 1.20
C ILE A 112 -13.38 7.80 1.52
N LEU A 113 -13.14 8.04 2.80
CA LEU A 113 -11.83 8.32 3.36
C LEU A 113 -11.65 7.39 4.55
N LEU A 114 -10.61 6.56 4.48
CA LEU A 114 -10.32 5.54 5.48
C LEU A 114 -9.03 5.91 6.19
N GLN A 115 -9.10 6.15 7.50
CA GLN A 115 -7.92 6.19 8.33
C GLN A 115 -7.46 4.75 8.58
N VAL A 116 -6.20 4.45 8.26
CA VAL A 116 -5.63 3.12 8.39
C VAL A 116 -4.32 3.13 9.14
N ARG A 117 -4.11 2.07 9.89
CA ARG A 117 -2.84 1.75 10.53
C ARG A 117 -2.50 0.30 10.17
N PRO A 118 -1.23 -0.01 9.89
CA PRO A 118 -0.80 -1.40 9.83
C PRO A 118 -1.18 -2.06 11.17
N GLY A 119 -1.93 -3.17 11.12
CA GLY A 119 -2.16 -3.99 12.30
C GLY A 119 -0.85 -4.61 12.80
N PRO A 120 -0.83 -5.16 14.04
CA PRO A 120 0.30 -5.98 14.47
C PRO A 120 0.50 -7.10 13.45
N GLN A 121 1.71 -7.19 12.90
CA GLN A 121 2.06 -8.26 11.97
C GLN A 121 1.94 -9.59 12.74
N PRO A 122 1.21 -10.59 12.22
CA PRO A 122 1.14 -11.88 12.88
C PRO A 122 2.57 -12.42 13.04
N ALA A 123 2.93 -12.77 14.28
CA ALA A 123 4.19 -13.43 14.57
C ALA A 123 4.22 -14.74 13.78
N GLY A 124 5.07 -14.81 12.74
CA GLY A 124 5.27 -16.04 11.97
C GLY A 124 4.83 -16.00 10.50
N ALA A 125 4.77 -14.85 9.82
CA ALA A 125 4.78 -14.82 8.35
C ALA A 125 6.14 -15.32 7.84
N SER A 126 6.27 -16.65 7.85
CA SER A 126 7.44 -17.42 7.47
C SER A 126 7.83 -17.12 6.03
N THR A 127 9.13 -16.92 5.84
CA THR A 127 9.85 -16.93 4.57
C THR A 127 9.45 -18.14 3.73
N LEU A 128 8.70 -17.91 2.66
CA LEU A 128 8.73 -18.81 1.50
C LEU A 128 9.77 -18.25 0.52
N GLN A 129 10.99 -18.76 0.62
CA GLN A 129 11.97 -18.79 -0.47
C GLN A 129 11.54 -19.86 -1.48
N PRO A 130 11.85 -19.66 -2.76
CA PRO A 130 13.11 -20.20 -3.27
C PRO A 130 14.13 -19.14 -3.68
#